data_AF-A0A1F5DNP2-F1
#
_entry.id   AF-A0A1F5DNP2-F1
#
_cell.length_a   1.000
_cell.length_b   1.000
_cell.length_c   1.000
_cell.angle_alpha   90.00
_cell.angle_beta   90.00
_cell.angle_gamma   90.00
#
_symmetry.space_group_name_H-M   'P 1'
#
loop_
_entity.id
_entity.type
_entity.pdbx_description
1 polymer ?
#
loop_
_entity_poly.entity_id
_entity_poly.type
_entity_poly.pdbx_seq_one_letter_code
_entity_poly.pdbx_strand_id
1 'polypeptide(L)' 'MKKDNFTDGVCDNCGNTGLAGEKCSFCGGILSKIEGFQSADDVDSIKPPDAEEPEVYPLEELEKEEKIDDQIL' A
#
# COMPACT_ATOMS: atom_id res chain seq x y z
N MET A 1 28.90 14.15 -26.18
CA MET A 1 28.19 13.46 -25.08
C MET A 1 26.95 12.83 -25.67
N LYS A 2 26.85 11.49 -25.71
CA LYS A 2 25.62 10.80 -26.11
C LYS A 2 24.64 10.92 -24.94
N LYS A 3 23.44 11.39 -25.21
CA LYS A 3 22.34 11.40 -24.23
C LYS A 3 21.66 10.05 -24.38
N ASP A 4 22.04 9.11 -23.56
CA ASP A 4 21.36 7.83 -23.48
C ASP A 4 19.98 8.09 -22.85
N ASN A 5 18.91 7.83 -23.60
CA ASN A 5 17.53 7.98 -23.12
C ASN A 5 17.25 6.84 -22.14
N PHE A 6 17.70 6.99 -20.90
CA PHE A 6 17.36 6.08 -19.82
C PHE A 6 15.93 6.36 -19.37
N THR A 7 15.08 5.34 -19.44
CA THR A 7 13.70 5.39 -18.95
C THR A 7 13.62 4.64 -17.63
N ASP A 8 13.06 5.27 -16.60
CA ASP A 8 12.84 4.64 -15.31
C ASP A 8 11.76 3.55 -15.40
N GLY A 9 11.98 2.47 -14.67
CA GLY A 9 11.09 1.32 -14.55
C GLY A 9 10.85 0.94 -13.10
N VAL A 10 9.73 0.27 -12.84
CA VAL A 10 9.35 -0.27 -11.53
C VAL A 10 9.26 -1.78 -11.60
N CYS A 11 9.74 -2.45 -10.55
CA CYS A 11 9.67 -3.91 -10.49
C CYS A 11 8.29 -4.33 -10.00
N ASP A 12 7.57 -5.12 -10.81
CA ASP A 12 6.23 -5.60 -10.47
C ASP A 12 6.18 -6.54 -9.25
N ASN A 13 7.33 -7.11 -8.85
CA ASN A 13 7.41 -8.06 -7.74
C ASN A 13 7.68 -7.38 -6.39
N CYS A 14 8.56 -6.37 -6.35
CA CYS A 14 8.99 -5.74 -5.09
C CYS A 14 8.83 -4.22 -5.05
N GLY A 15 8.34 -3.59 -6.12
CA GLY A 15 8.14 -2.14 -6.20
C GLY A 15 9.43 -1.31 -6.29
N ASN A 16 10.61 -1.93 -6.31
CA ASN A 16 11.86 -1.20 -6.46
C ASN A 16 11.97 -0.56 -7.86
N THR A 17 12.50 0.65 -7.90
CA THR A 17 12.75 1.41 -9.13
C THR A 17 14.16 1.18 -9.67
N GLY A 18 14.30 1.22 -10.99
CA GLY A 18 15.57 1.07 -11.70
C GLY A 18 15.42 1.39 -13.18
N LEU A 19 16.35 0.90 -14.01
CA LEU A 19 16.29 1.05 -15.46
C LEU A 19 15.24 0.12 -16.06
N ALA A 20 14.27 0.67 -16.79
CA ALA A 20 13.26 -0.13 -17.46
C ALA A 20 13.87 -1.11 -18.45
N GLY A 21 13.35 -2.34 -18.49
CA GLY A 21 13.85 -3.43 -19.33
C GLY A 21 15.01 -4.23 -18.72
N GLU A 22 15.58 -3.79 -17.60
CA GLU A 22 16.57 -4.57 -16.85
C GLU A 22 15.92 -5.48 -15.79
N LYS A 23 16.73 -6.40 -15.24
CA LYS A 23 16.32 -7.18 -14.06
C LYS A 23 16.50 -6.36 -12.79
N CYS A 24 15.53 -6.46 -11.89
CA CYS A 24 15.61 -5.90 -10.56
C CYS A 24 16.76 -6.54 -9.80
N SER A 25 17.72 -5.72 -9.34
CA SER A 25 18.87 -6.19 -8.57
C SER A 25 18.51 -6.83 -7.22
N PHE A 26 17.31 -6.58 -6.71
CA PHE A 26 16.85 -7.08 -5.41
C PHE A 26 16.18 -8.45 -5.49
N CYS A 27 15.20 -8.61 -6.37
CA CYS A 27 14.38 -9.82 -6.46
C CYS A 27 14.54 -10.59 -7.77
N GLY A 28 15.29 -10.05 -8.74
CA GLY A 28 15.46 -10.63 -10.06
C GLY A 28 14.27 -10.49 -11.00
N GLY A 29 13.17 -9.87 -10.58
CA GLY A 29 12.00 -9.58 -11.43
C GLY A 29 12.31 -8.58 -12.55
N ILE A 30 11.45 -8.47 -13.56
CA ILE A 30 11.64 -7.49 -14.65
C ILE A 30 11.19 -6.11 -14.19
N LEU A 31 11.95 -5.07 -14.57
CA LEU A 31 11.59 -3.67 -14.37
C LEU A 31 10.74 -3.21 -15.56
N SER A 32 9.45 -3.00 -15.32
CA SER A 32 8.49 -2.53 -16.32
C SER A 32 8.58 -1.02 -16.46
N LYS A 33 8.55 -0.51 -17.70
CA LYS A 33 8.63 0.93 -17.98
C LYS A 33 7.46 1.67 -17.36
N ILE A 34 7.74 2.75 -16.66
CA ILE A 34 6.69 3.62 -16.11
C ILE A 34 6.25 4.55 -17.25
N GLU A 35 5.21 4.17 -17.98
CA GLU A 35 4.59 5.03 -18.98
C GLU A 35 3.41 5.78 -18.35
N GLY A 36 3.53 7.09 -18.20
CA GLY A 36 2.39 7.96 -17.89
C GLY A 36 2.08 8.19 -16.41
N PHE A 37 3.09 8.33 -15.55
CA PHE A 37 2.87 9.06 -14.29
C PHE A 37 2.57 10.52 -14.65
N GLN A 38 1.29 10.84 -14.85
CA GLN A 38 0.80 12.20 -14.75
C GLN A 38 1.07 12.62 -13.30
N SER A 39 1.81 13.71 -13.12
CA SER A 39 2.08 14.27 -11.80
C SER A 39 0.78 14.35 -11.00
N ALA A 40 0.83 13.97 -9.72
CA ALA A 40 -0.33 13.98 -8.82
C ALA A 40 -0.83 15.40 -8.48
N ASP A 41 -0.53 16.40 -9.31
CA ASP A 41 -0.97 17.78 -9.17
C ASP A 41 -2.42 17.99 -9.69
N ASP A 42 -3.06 16.97 -10.27
CA ASP A 42 -4.46 16.98 -10.74
C ASP A 42 -5.44 16.20 -9.84
N VAL A 43 -5.17 16.06 -8.53
CA VAL A 43 -6.17 15.61 -7.54
C VAL A 43 -6.83 16.82 -6.86
N ASP A 44 -7.45 17.68 -7.66
CA ASP A 44 -8.39 18.71 -7.17
C ASP A 44 -9.82 18.33 -7.58
N SER A 45 -10.34 17.19 -7.12
CA SER A 45 -11.79 16.85 -7.21
C SER A 45 -12.24 15.55 -6.55
N ILE A 46 -11.39 14.80 -5.84
CA ILE A 46 -11.91 13.68 -5.03
C ILE A 46 -12.52 14.28 -3.76
N LYS A 47 -13.79 14.69 -3.84
CA LYS A 47 -14.63 14.91 -2.68
C LYS A 47 -14.55 13.62 -1.84
N PRO A 48 -14.07 13.66 -0.59
CA PRO A 48 -14.07 12.47 0.24
C PRO A 48 -15.52 11.96 0.30
N PRO A 49 -15.78 10.65 0.09
CA PRO A 49 -17.06 10.10 0.48
C PRO A 49 -17.26 10.45 1.95
N ASP A 50 -18.45 10.95 2.27
CA ASP A 50 -18.90 11.25 3.63
C ASP A 50 -18.50 10.07 4.50
N ALA A 51 -17.45 10.27 5.30
CA ALA A 51 -16.94 9.27 6.20
C ALA A 51 -17.95 9.20 7.33
N GLU A 52 -18.91 8.26 7.24
CA GLU A 52 -19.71 7.87 8.37
C GLU A 52 -18.74 7.47 9.49
N GLU A 53 -18.81 8.21 10.60
CA GLU A 53 -17.98 8.03 11.77
C GLU A 53 -18.07 6.56 12.23
N PRO A 54 -16.94 5.85 12.42
CA PRO A 54 -17.00 4.46 12.84
C PRO A 54 -17.72 4.37 14.18
N GLU A 55 -18.80 3.59 14.24
CA GLU A 55 -19.54 3.39 15.48
C GLU A 55 -18.59 2.84 16.54
N VAL A 56 -18.31 3.67 17.55
CA VAL A 56 -17.51 3.31 18.71
C VAL A 56 -18.34 2.35 19.55
N TYR A 57 -18.07 1.05 19.42
CA TYR A 57 -18.72 0.03 20.25
C TYR A 57 -18.36 0.26 21.72
N PRO A 58 -19.34 0.41 22.64
CA PRO A 58 -19.08 0.56 24.06
C PRO A 58 -18.33 -0.66 24.62
N LEU A 59 -17.20 -0.41 25.28
CA LEU A 59 -16.34 -1.44 25.88
C LEU A 59 -16.99 -2.24 27.03
N GLU A 60 -18.18 -1.83 27.47
CA GLU A 60 -18.92 -2.41 28.59
C GLU A 60 -19.41 -3.85 28.33
N GLU A 61 -19.44 -4.30 27.07
CA GLU A 61 -19.83 -5.67 26.72
C GLU A 61 -18.68 -6.69 26.83
N LEU A 62 -17.41 -6.26 26.81
CA LEU A 62 -16.25 -7.18 26.86
C LEU A 62 -15.88 -7.63 28.27
N GLU A 63 -16.27 -6.89 29.32
CA GLU A 63 -15.93 -7.22 30.71
C GLU A 63 -16.82 -8.31 31.32
N LYS A 64 -17.85 -8.79 30.60
CA LYS A 64 -18.75 -9.85 31.11
C LYS A 64 -18.28 -11.28 30.84
N GLU A 65 -17.24 -11.50 30.05
CA GLU A 65 -16.75 -12.86 29.73
C GLU A 65 -15.62 -13.36 30.64
N GLU A 66 -15.18 -12.60 31.66
CA GLU A 66 -14.22 -13.06 32.69
C GLU A 66 -14.87 -13.79 33.89
N LYS A 67 -15.88 -14.62 33.64
CA LYS A 67 -16.36 -15.60 34.63
C LYS A 67 -16.70 -16.93 33.96
N ILE A 68 -15.66 -17.70 33.66
CA ILE A 68 -15.77 -19.16 33.64
C ILE A 68 -14.76 -19.70 34.64
N ASP A 69 -15.29 -19.82 35.87
CA ASP A 69 -15.00 -20.83 36.89
C ASP A 69 -13.55 -21.30 37.12
N ASP A 70 -12.90 -20.62 38.06
CA ASP A 70 -12.18 -21.30 39.15
C ASP A 70 -13.18 -22.22 39.89
N GLN A 71 -13.35 -23.45 39.42
CA GLN A 71 -14.06 -24.49 40.17
C GLN A 71 -13.54 -25.90 39.86
N ILE A 72 -12.53 -26.30 40.66
CA ILE A 72 -12.42 -27.62 41.33
C ILE A 72 -12.67 -28.86 40.45
N LEU A 73 -11.59 -29.56 40.05
CA LEU A 73 -11.30 -30.93 40.54
C LEU A 73 -9.86 -31.34 40.23
#